data_AF-A0A915KCT2-F1
#
_entry.id   AF-A0A915KCT2-F1
#
_cell.length_a   1.000
_cell.length_b   1.000
_cell.length_c   1.000
_cell.angle_alpha   90.00
_cell.angle_beta   90.00
_cell.angle_gamma   90.00
#
_symmetry.space_group_name_H-M   'P 1'
#
loop_
_entity.id
_entity.type
_entity.pdbx_description
1 polymer ?
#
loop_
_entity_poly.entity_id
_entity_poly.type
_entity_poly.pdbx_seq_one_letter_code
_entity_poly.pdbx_strand_id
1 'polypeptide(L)'
;MLRISGPGPTKLLNGECVLSTSTIYAHRLRPNVFVQEIHIENPSTSTLTFGLSRKSAQLDNFKALNDEPDLKISSSQVKVGNSKQYYDIVVGQPNNPTSLTTKPNSQEILRLTTVIKISDLMHGLSEEKPNVEQMSKEVRKLWNQGFSISYSKAPNSLNMDLINSTVYYLLANSVSSSTLIQNIEEKQYKREDCFNAHNTLLFPSKLWLDLDTTRNVLDVAYRWKITLDKRGCSSLIRAGTEGVLQATILSLGGFKFTKEHLEFDVDPSELHRDYFFRGIVYNSDTRINVWVEVGIDNKPVLYVATNGTPANTKKFYACDAACLDEPVELKTDRVSLPVKLTDPLTPILYVTDDLNHIQELKHAIHVKEVVEAPPHEHHVIAMHKHGHRLGGLPTFFWVALIFLLVTFHLFLFKLIYNEYCRDENKLHNNYTSGRLRYSNSTYGRC
;
A
#
# COMPACT_ATOMS: atom_id res chain seq x y z
N MET A 1 4.89 23.93 14.14
CA MET A 1 5.77 23.42 13.07
C MET A 1 6.81 24.48 12.77
N LEU A 2 8.09 24.12 12.78
CA LEU A 2 9.17 25.00 12.33
C LEU A 2 9.28 24.95 10.81
N ARG A 3 9.55 26.10 10.20
CA ARG A 3 9.86 26.25 8.78
C ARG A 3 11.26 26.83 8.66
N ILE A 4 11.95 26.43 7.60
CA ILE A 4 13.20 27.09 7.24
C ILE A 4 12.83 28.44 6.60
N SER A 5 13.28 29.53 7.21
CA SER A 5 13.30 30.86 6.59
C SER A 5 14.69 31.07 6.01
N GLY A 6 14.77 30.87 4.70
CA GLY A 6 15.98 30.93 3.90
C GLY A 6 15.62 30.79 2.43
N PRO A 7 16.61 30.82 1.52
CA PRO A 7 16.35 30.57 0.10
C PRO A 7 15.53 29.28 -0.04
N GLY A 8 14.39 29.32 -0.75
CA GLY A 8 13.40 28.24 -0.79
C GLY A 8 13.97 26.89 -1.29
N PRO A 9 13.14 25.83 -1.40
CA PRO A 9 13.60 24.44 -1.65
C PRO A 9 14.38 24.21 -2.95
N THR A 10 14.56 25.25 -3.76
CA THR A 10 15.55 25.33 -4.83
C THR A 10 16.00 26.77 -4.95
N LYS A 11 17.19 27.10 -4.46
CA LYS A 11 17.87 28.34 -4.86
C LYS A 11 19.33 28.00 -5.11
N LEU A 12 19.74 28.24 -6.35
CA LEU A 12 21.13 28.19 -6.79
C LEU A 12 21.95 29.14 -5.91
N LEU A 13 22.79 28.58 -5.05
CA LEU A 13 23.98 29.26 -4.55
C LEU A 13 25.14 28.68 -5.35
N ASN A 14 25.77 29.51 -6.20
CA ASN A 14 26.94 29.13 -7.00
C ASN A 14 26.80 27.90 -7.90
N GLY A 15 25.61 27.63 -8.46
CA GLY A 15 25.43 26.50 -9.41
C GLY A 15 24.99 25.18 -8.77
N GLU A 16 24.95 25.08 -7.43
CA GLU A 16 24.66 23.85 -6.70
C GLU A 16 23.34 23.97 -5.90
N CYS A 17 22.52 22.92 -5.91
CA CYS A 17 21.21 22.89 -5.24
C CYS A 17 21.32 22.31 -3.84
N VAL A 18 21.00 23.12 -2.82
CA VAL A 18 20.84 22.66 -1.43
C VAL A 18 19.48 21.97 -1.29
N LEU A 19 19.47 20.72 -0.83
CA LEU A 19 18.24 19.98 -0.56
C LEU A 19 17.87 20.15 0.92
N SER A 20 16.62 20.52 1.18
CA SER A 20 16.05 20.55 2.52
C SER A 20 14.75 19.75 2.53
N THR A 21 14.68 18.72 3.38
CA THR A 21 13.46 17.94 3.60
C THR A 21 12.98 18.12 5.04
N SER A 22 11.67 18.22 5.23
CA SER A 22 11.06 18.31 6.56
C SER A 22 9.99 17.23 6.68
N THR A 23 10.24 16.25 7.53
CA THR A 23 9.36 15.10 7.75
C THR A 23 8.72 15.21 9.12
N ILE A 24 7.42 14.93 9.22
CA ILE A 24 6.69 14.97 10.50
C ILE A 24 5.94 13.66 10.68
N TYR A 25 6.12 13.05 11.84
CA TYR A 25 5.51 11.76 12.14
C TYR A 25 5.13 11.65 13.62
N ALA A 26 4.10 10.86 13.92
CA ALA A 26 3.72 10.52 15.29
C ALA A 26 4.53 9.33 15.80
N HIS A 27 4.89 9.34 17.08
CA HIS A 27 5.70 8.31 17.72
C HIS A 27 4.87 7.06 18.00
N ARG A 28 5.33 5.91 17.49
CA ARG A 28 4.58 4.65 17.49
C ARG A 28 4.15 4.14 18.87
N LEU A 29 5.00 4.24 19.89
CA LEU A 29 4.68 3.75 21.25
C LEU A 29 4.02 4.81 22.15
N ARG A 30 3.98 6.06 21.71
CA ARG A 30 3.54 7.19 22.51
C ARG A 30 2.73 8.12 21.63
N PRO A 31 1.40 7.91 21.52
CA PRO A 31 0.54 8.70 20.62
C PRO A 31 0.53 10.20 20.97
N ASN A 32 0.97 10.52 22.19
CA ASN A 32 1.21 11.87 22.68
C ASN A 32 2.55 12.48 22.22
N VAL A 33 3.35 11.82 21.37
CA VAL A 33 4.67 12.34 20.95
C VAL A 33 4.71 12.48 19.43
N PHE A 34 5.09 13.66 18.96
CA PHE A 34 5.25 14.01 17.56
C PHE A 34 6.70 14.39 17.30
N VAL A 35 7.26 13.91 16.20
CA VAL A 35 8.64 14.18 15.81
C VAL A 35 8.63 14.95 14.49
N GLN A 36 9.41 16.04 14.43
CA GLN A 36 9.75 16.75 13.20
C GLN A 36 11.25 16.56 12.96
N GLU A 37 11.61 16.05 11.78
CA GLU A 37 12.99 15.94 11.32
C GLU A 37 13.19 16.90 10.16
N ILE A 38 14.22 17.74 10.26
CA ILE A 38 14.66 18.64 9.20
C ILE A 38 16.03 18.13 8.76
N HIS A 39 16.10 17.60 7.54
CA HIS A 39 17.33 17.13 6.93
C HIS A 39 17.77 18.13 5.87
N ILE A 40 19.02 18.58 5.98
CA ILE A 40 19.63 19.52 5.06
C ILE A 40 20.90 18.88 4.49
N GLU A 41 20.99 18.88 3.17
CA GLU A 41 22.16 18.45 2.42
C GLU A 41 22.82 19.67 1.79
N ASN A 42 24.08 19.91 2.17
CA ASN A 42 24.91 20.98 1.64
C ASN A 42 25.96 20.40 0.70
N PRO A 43 25.70 20.34 -0.62
CA PRO A 43 26.69 19.93 -1.60
C PRO A 43 27.73 21.01 -1.90
N SER A 44 27.63 22.19 -1.29
CA SER A 44 28.52 23.31 -1.61
C SER A 44 29.87 23.21 -0.92
N THR A 45 30.84 23.94 -1.47
CA THR A 45 32.19 24.12 -0.91
C THR A 45 32.23 25.11 0.26
N SER A 46 31.09 25.70 0.64
CA SER A 46 30.99 26.72 1.69
C SER A 46 30.08 26.29 2.83
N THR A 47 30.33 26.81 4.03
CA THR A 47 29.43 26.61 5.18
C THR A 47 28.15 27.42 4.97
N LEU A 48 26.99 26.79 5.12
CA LEU A 48 25.68 27.44 5.01
C LEU A 48 25.01 27.53 6.37
N THR A 49 24.33 28.65 6.63
CA THR A 49 23.54 28.85 7.85
C THR A 49 22.10 29.17 7.47
N PHE A 50 21.16 28.34 7.96
CA PHE A 50 19.73 28.44 7.70
C PHE A 50 19.03 29.07 8.89
N GLY A 51 18.20 30.08 8.65
CA GLY A 51 17.31 30.61 9.68
C GLY A 51 16.11 29.69 9.89
N LEU A 52 15.74 29.44 11.13
CA LEU A 52 14.58 28.64 11.50
C LEU A 52 13.51 29.56 12.08
N SER A 53 12.31 29.58 11.47
CA SER A 53 11.18 30.38 11.93
C SER A 53 9.95 29.53 12.12
N ARG A 54 9.20 29.75 13.20
CA ARG A 54 7.99 29.00 13.51
C ARG A 54 6.76 29.78 13.05
N LYS A 55 5.88 29.12 12.28
CA LYS A 55 4.54 29.65 12.03
C LYS A 55 3.64 29.22 13.21
N SER A 56 3.28 30.16 14.07
CA SER A 56 2.61 29.93 15.38
C SER A 56 1.12 30.30 15.38
N ALA A 57 0.43 30.25 14.24
CA ALA A 57 -0.93 30.81 14.14
C ALA A 57 -2.04 30.14 14.98
N GLN A 58 -1.75 29.13 15.81
CA GLN A 58 -2.74 28.39 16.61
C GLN A 58 -2.33 28.14 18.08
N LEU A 59 -1.12 28.51 18.50
CA LEU A 59 -0.69 28.34 19.91
C LEU A 59 -0.87 29.60 20.76
N ASP A 60 -1.26 30.72 20.17
CA ASP A 60 -1.41 32.00 20.91
C ASP A 60 -2.52 31.94 21.97
N ASN A 61 -3.42 30.96 21.88
CA ASN A 61 -4.49 30.70 22.84
C ASN A 61 -4.08 29.73 23.98
N PHE A 62 -2.83 29.28 24.03
CA PHE A 62 -2.32 28.43 25.10
C PHE A 62 -1.62 29.28 26.16
N LYS A 63 -1.99 29.08 27.44
CA LYS A 63 -1.31 29.71 28.57
C LYS A 63 0.03 29.00 28.80
N ALA A 64 1.12 29.76 28.87
CA ALA A 64 2.42 29.23 29.28
C ALA A 64 2.34 28.75 30.74
N LEU A 65 2.79 27.52 31.00
CA LEU A 65 2.75 26.91 32.33
C LEU A 65 4.11 26.98 33.04
N ASN A 66 5.21 26.82 32.30
CA ASN A 66 6.59 26.98 32.76
C ASN A 66 7.52 27.11 31.54
N ASP A 67 8.56 27.93 31.69
CA ASP A 67 9.70 28.01 30.76
C ASP A 67 10.93 27.43 31.49
N GLU A 68 11.19 26.14 31.30
CA GLU A 68 12.46 25.52 31.68
C GLU A 68 13.53 25.89 30.62
N PRO A 69 14.82 25.93 30.97
CA PRO A 69 15.88 26.40 30.06
C PRO A 69 15.97 25.64 28.74
N ASP A 70 15.50 24.39 28.69
CA ASP A 70 15.48 23.54 27.49
C ASP A 70 14.08 23.16 27.00
N LEU A 71 13.02 23.55 27.72
CA LEU A 71 11.66 23.05 27.48
C LEU A 71 10.59 24.11 27.77
N LYS A 72 9.76 24.38 26.76
CA LYS A 72 8.58 25.23 26.87
C LYS A 72 7.32 24.39 27.03
N ILE A 73 6.56 24.66 28.09
CA ILE A 73 5.29 23.96 28.37
C ILE A 73 4.13 24.96 28.29
N SER A 74 3.09 24.59 27.56
CA SER A 74 1.89 25.41 27.35
C SER A 74 0.62 24.57 27.50
N SER A 75 -0.47 25.16 27.97
CA SER A 75 -1.76 24.45 28.13
C SER A 75 -2.95 25.26 27.65
N SER A 76 -4.00 24.56 27.22
CA SER A 76 -5.29 25.17 26.88
C SER A 76 -6.43 24.20 27.18
N GLN A 77 -7.60 24.76 27.47
CA GLN A 77 -8.82 24.00 27.70
C GLN A 77 -9.69 24.04 26.44
N VAL A 78 -10.07 22.87 25.94
CA VAL A 78 -10.89 22.76 24.73
C VAL A 78 -12.20 22.07 25.05
N LYS A 79 -13.30 22.72 24.65
CA LYS A 79 -14.65 22.17 24.75
C LYS A 79 -14.96 21.36 23.50
N VAL A 80 -15.38 20.10 23.67
CA VAL A 80 -15.71 19.22 22.54
C VAL A 80 -17.22 19.26 22.27
N GLY A 81 -17.61 19.95 21.20
CA GLY A 81 -19.00 20.09 20.77
C GLY A 81 -19.91 20.83 21.77
N ASN A 82 -21.19 20.44 21.82
CA ASN A 82 -22.17 20.99 22.76
C ASN A 82 -22.13 20.33 24.14
N SER A 83 -21.16 19.44 24.40
CA SER A 83 -21.02 18.78 25.70
C SER A 83 -20.59 19.78 26.79
N LYS A 84 -20.90 19.48 28.06
CA LYS A 84 -20.35 20.23 29.21
C LYS A 84 -18.92 19.78 29.59
N GLN A 85 -18.29 18.93 28.78
CA GLN A 85 -16.96 18.38 29.05
C GLN A 85 -15.87 19.26 28.45
N TYR A 86 -14.82 19.46 29.24
CA TYR A 86 -13.62 20.22 28.88
C TYR A 86 -12.43 19.28 28.96
N TYR A 87 -11.55 19.37 27.96
CA TYR A 87 -10.29 18.64 27.94
C TYR A 87 -9.13 19.60 28.15
N ASP A 88 -8.22 19.22 29.06
CA ASP A 88 -6.95 19.92 29.23
C ASP A 88 -5.94 19.36 28.22
N ILE A 89 -5.47 20.24 27.33
CA ILE A 89 -4.42 19.93 26.37
C ILE A 89 -3.13 20.58 26.87
N VAL A 90 -2.12 19.76 27.15
CA VAL A 90 -0.79 20.21 27.54
C VAL A 90 0.19 19.88 26.42
N VAL A 91 0.95 20.88 25.99
CA VAL A 91 1.94 20.78 24.92
C VAL A 91 3.32 21.14 25.49
N GLY A 92 4.22 20.17 25.52
CA GLY A 92 5.64 20.34 25.89
C GLY A 92 6.52 20.28 24.65
N GLN A 93 7.41 21.26 24.50
CA GLN A 93 8.27 21.40 23.32
C GLN A 93 9.69 21.81 23.71
N PRO A 94 10.73 21.30 23.05
CA PRO A 94 12.10 21.75 23.29
C PRO A 94 12.28 23.20 22.86
N ASN A 95 13.20 23.90 23.54
CA ASN A 95 13.68 25.20 23.08
C ASN A 95 14.41 25.03 21.75
N ASN A 96 13.90 25.71 20.72
CA ASN A 96 14.34 25.45 19.36
C ASN A 96 15.56 26.31 19.01
N PRO A 97 16.52 25.76 18.24
CA PRO A 97 17.58 26.57 17.67
C PRO A 97 16.99 27.58 16.67
N THR A 98 17.50 28.81 16.69
CA THR A 98 17.10 29.88 15.76
C THR A 98 17.80 29.77 14.40
N SER A 99 18.89 29.01 14.34
CA SER A 99 19.62 28.71 13.11
C SER A 99 20.19 27.29 13.11
N LEU A 100 20.42 26.75 11.91
CA LEU A 100 21.12 25.49 11.68
C LEU A 100 22.28 25.74 10.71
N THR A 101 23.49 25.34 11.10
CA THR A 101 24.70 25.54 10.28
C THR A 101 25.21 24.20 9.76
N THR A 102 25.42 24.10 8.45
CA THR A 102 25.90 22.89 7.77
C THR A 102 27.29 23.12 7.17
N LYS A 103 28.21 22.17 7.39
CA LYS A 103 29.57 22.22 6.82
C LYS A 103 29.54 21.97 5.29
N PRO A 104 30.60 22.33 4.55
CA PRO A 104 30.74 21.96 3.15
C PRO A 104 30.65 20.45 2.93
N ASN A 105 30.03 20.00 1.83
CA ASN A 105 29.88 18.59 1.46
C ASN A 105 29.36 17.69 2.62
N SER A 106 28.36 18.17 3.35
CA SER A 106 27.85 17.46 4.53
C SER A 106 26.33 17.47 4.60
N GLN A 107 25.81 16.59 5.44
CA GLN A 107 24.40 16.53 5.79
C GLN A 107 24.22 16.74 7.29
N GLU A 108 23.18 17.46 7.67
CA GLU A 108 22.80 17.67 9.06
C GLU A 108 21.32 17.32 9.25
N ILE A 109 20.99 16.71 10.39
CA ILE A 109 19.63 16.33 10.75
C ILE A 109 19.29 17.01 12.08
N LEU A 110 18.34 17.94 12.04
CA LEU A 110 17.73 18.49 13.24
C LEU A 110 16.45 17.72 13.57
N ARG A 111 16.44 17.08 14.74
CA ARG A 111 15.29 16.34 15.24
C ARG A 111 14.64 17.06 16.41
N LEU A 112 13.35 17.30 16.31
CA LEU A 112 12.54 18.02 17.29
C LEU A 112 11.39 17.15 17.75
N THR A 113 11.21 17.04 19.06
CA THR A 113 10.18 16.17 19.66
C THR A 113 9.17 17.01 20.42
N THR A 114 7.92 17.05 19.98
CA THR A 114 6.81 17.70 20.68
C THR A 114 5.96 16.66 21.40
N VAL A 115 5.65 16.90 22.67
CA VAL A 115 4.75 16.06 23.46
C VAL A 115 3.41 16.77 23.61
N ILE A 116 2.31 16.12 23.24
CA ILE A 116 0.94 16.60 23.41
C ILE A 116 0.20 15.61 24.31
N LYS A 117 -0.01 15.97 25.57
CA LYS A 117 -0.83 15.19 26.49
C LYS A 117 -2.24 15.76 26.53
N ILE A 118 -3.21 14.88 26.35
CA ILE A 118 -4.63 15.16 26.57
C ILE A 118 -5.02 14.30 27.76
N SER A 119 -5.32 14.93 28.89
CA SER A 119 -5.83 14.22 30.05
C SER A 119 -7.31 14.50 30.22
N ASP A 120 -8.13 13.46 30.20
CA ASP A 120 -9.28 13.43 31.10
C ASP A 120 -8.70 13.40 32.52
N LEU A 121 -9.29 14.16 33.45
CA LEU A 121 -8.90 14.08 34.85
C LEU A 121 -8.89 12.60 35.26
N MET A 122 -7.71 12.04 35.55
CA MET A 122 -7.37 10.92 36.45
C MET A 122 -6.10 10.15 35.98
N HIS A 123 -5.06 10.18 36.82
CA HIS A 123 -3.86 9.32 36.91
C HIS A 123 -2.62 9.52 35.98
N GLY A 124 -1.53 9.99 36.63
CA GLY A 124 -0.22 9.32 36.69
C GLY A 124 0.71 9.38 35.47
N LEU A 125 1.63 10.34 35.44
CA LEU A 125 2.80 10.34 34.56
C LEU A 125 3.93 9.52 35.22
N SER A 126 4.29 8.37 34.65
CA SER A 126 5.59 7.75 34.91
C SER A 126 6.52 8.10 33.75
N GLU A 127 7.63 8.77 34.09
CA GLU A 127 8.67 9.21 33.17
C GLU A 127 9.64 8.06 32.88
N GLU A 128 9.69 7.61 31.63
CA GLU A 128 10.80 6.79 31.14
C GLU A 128 11.24 7.35 29.77
N LYS A 129 12.53 7.59 29.57
CA LYS A 129 13.08 8.13 28.30
C LYS A 129 13.24 6.99 27.27
N PRO A 130 12.73 7.11 26.03
CA PRO A 130 12.78 6.03 25.05
C PRO A 130 14.12 5.96 24.28
N ASN A 131 14.67 4.74 24.15
CA ASN A 131 15.80 4.41 23.28
C ASN A 131 15.31 4.07 21.86
N VAL A 132 15.58 4.95 20.89
CA VAL A 132 15.12 4.88 19.49
C VAL A 132 15.68 3.65 18.75
N GLU A 133 16.87 3.19 19.10
CA GLU A 133 17.55 2.09 18.40
C GLU A 133 16.91 0.73 18.71
N GLN A 134 16.51 0.51 19.96
CA GLN A 134 15.83 -0.71 20.41
C GLN A 134 14.46 -0.87 19.74
N MET A 135 13.70 0.22 19.62
CA MET A 135 12.39 0.21 18.97
C MET A 135 12.48 -0.09 17.46
N SER A 136 13.51 0.43 16.77
CA SER A 136 13.74 0.09 15.36
C SER A 136 13.99 -1.42 15.15
N LYS A 137 14.62 -2.09 16.14
CA LYS A 137 14.84 -3.54 16.11
C LYS A 137 13.52 -4.31 16.31
N GLU A 138 12.63 -3.87 17.20
CA GLU A 138 11.32 -4.50 17.42
C GLU A 138 10.36 -4.35 16.23
N VAL A 139 10.33 -3.16 15.60
CA VAL A 139 9.55 -2.95 14.38
C VAL A 139 10.04 -3.84 13.23
N ARG A 140 11.36 -3.95 13.06
CA ARG A 140 11.94 -4.87 12.05
C ARG A 140 11.57 -6.33 12.31
N LYS A 141 11.49 -6.76 13.59
CA LYS A 141 11.04 -8.11 13.94
C LYS A 141 9.57 -8.37 13.57
N LEU A 142 8.70 -7.36 13.71
CA LEU A 142 7.28 -7.49 13.35
C LEU A 142 7.05 -7.62 11.83
N TRP A 143 7.89 -7.00 11.01
CA TRP A 143 7.80 -7.09 9.54
C TRP A 143 8.23 -8.45 8.95
N ASN A 144 8.66 -9.40 9.79
CA ASN A 144 8.80 -10.80 9.39
C ASN A 144 7.44 -11.43 9.03
N GLN A 145 6.36 -10.87 9.58
CA GLN A 145 5.00 -11.16 9.20
C GLN A 145 4.46 -10.02 8.33
N GLY A 146 3.70 -10.33 7.27
CA GLY A 146 3.18 -9.29 6.39
C GLY A 146 2.39 -9.81 5.21
N PHE A 147 1.88 -8.86 4.43
CA PHE A 147 1.24 -9.10 3.15
C PHE A 147 1.97 -8.30 2.07
N SER A 148 1.96 -8.82 0.85
CA SER A 148 2.38 -8.08 -0.33
C SER A 148 1.56 -8.51 -1.53
N ILE A 149 1.27 -7.54 -2.40
CA ILE A 149 0.55 -7.70 -3.65
C ILE A 149 1.33 -7.03 -4.78
N SER A 150 1.40 -7.65 -5.97
CA SER A 150 2.11 -7.08 -7.12
C SER A 150 1.45 -5.78 -7.59
N TYR A 151 2.23 -4.79 -8.05
CA TYR A 151 1.70 -3.47 -8.40
C TYR A 151 0.71 -3.54 -9.57
N SER A 152 -0.42 -2.84 -9.44
CA SER A 152 -1.47 -2.76 -10.46
C SER A 152 -1.61 -1.35 -10.99
N LYS A 153 -1.69 -1.26 -12.32
CA LYS A 153 -2.01 -0.02 -13.07
C LYS A 153 -3.48 0.11 -13.41
N ALA A 154 -4.31 -0.89 -13.09
CA ALA A 154 -5.74 -0.84 -13.33
C ALA A 154 -6.37 0.32 -12.52
N PRO A 155 -7.37 1.02 -13.07
CA PRO A 155 -8.11 2.03 -12.32
C PRO A 155 -8.78 1.39 -11.10
N ASN A 156 -8.88 2.14 -10.00
CA ASN A 156 -9.47 1.65 -8.75
C ASN A 156 -8.83 0.36 -8.23
N SER A 157 -7.52 0.20 -8.38
CA SER A 157 -6.81 -0.93 -7.80
C SER A 157 -6.05 -0.53 -6.54
N LEU A 158 -6.13 -1.38 -5.53
CA LEU A 158 -5.40 -1.22 -4.28
C LEU A 158 -3.93 -1.62 -4.48
N ASN A 159 -3.02 -0.77 -4.03
CA ASN A 159 -1.58 -0.97 -4.14
C ASN A 159 -0.87 -0.91 -2.78
N MET A 160 0.38 -1.38 -2.77
CA MET A 160 1.17 -1.61 -1.57
C MET A 160 1.38 -0.36 -0.71
N ASP A 161 1.50 0.80 -1.34
CA ASP A 161 1.67 2.10 -0.70
C ASP A 161 0.53 2.39 0.29
N LEU A 162 -0.72 2.24 -0.16
CA LEU A 162 -1.88 2.46 0.69
C LEU A 162 -2.06 1.35 1.73
N ILE A 163 -1.81 0.09 1.35
CA ILE A 163 -1.89 -1.06 2.27
C ILE A 163 -0.87 -0.91 3.41
N ASN A 164 0.40 -0.71 3.10
CA ASN A 164 1.46 -0.61 4.11
C ASN A 164 1.24 0.60 5.01
N SER A 165 0.82 1.73 4.46
CA SER A 165 0.51 2.92 5.24
C SER A 165 -0.67 2.67 6.17
N THR A 166 -1.74 2.04 5.68
CA THR A 166 -2.92 1.67 6.48
C THR A 166 -2.55 0.71 7.61
N VAL A 167 -1.83 -0.37 7.31
CA VAL A 167 -1.35 -1.33 8.29
C VAL A 167 -0.45 -0.63 9.31
N TYR A 168 0.47 0.23 8.87
CA TYR A 168 1.33 0.99 9.76
C TYR A 168 0.52 1.82 10.76
N TYR A 169 -0.47 2.59 10.29
CA TYR A 169 -1.32 3.39 11.18
C TYR A 169 -2.21 2.54 12.08
N LEU A 170 -2.72 1.41 11.58
CA LEU A 170 -3.50 0.47 12.38
C LEU A 170 -2.68 -0.07 13.56
N LEU A 171 -1.42 -0.47 13.30
CA LEU A 171 -0.48 -0.96 14.31
C LEU A 171 0.04 0.14 15.23
N ALA A 172 0.20 1.37 14.74
CA ALA A 172 0.58 2.51 15.57
C ALA A 172 -0.54 2.91 16.54
N ASN A 173 -1.80 2.60 16.19
CA ASN A 173 -2.96 2.82 17.05
C ASN A 173 -3.29 1.62 17.95
N SER A 174 -2.54 0.50 17.89
CA SER A 174 -2.72 -0.64 18.79
C SER A 174 -1.78 -0.56 19.99
N VAL A 175 -2.25 -1.01 21.15
CA VAL A 175 -1.45 -1.05 22.38
C VAL A 175 -0.33 -2.08 22.21
N SER A 176 0.90 -1.69 22.55
CA SER A 176 2.03 -2.63 22.64
C SER A 176 1.84 -3.50 23.89
N SER A 177 1.92 -4.82 23.73
CA SER A 177 1.64 -5.82 24.77
C SER A 177 2.58 -5.78 26.00
N SER A 178 3.54 -4.86 26.06
CA SER A 178 4.60 -4.88 27.07
C SER A 178 4.17 -4.46 28.49
N THR A 179 2.97 -3.92 28.70
CA THR A 179 2.55 -3.44 30.05
C THR A 179 1.27 -4.04 30.61
N LEU A 180 0.54 -4.89 29.87
CA LEU A 180 -0.76 -5.42 30.32
C LEU A 180 -0.85 -6.95 30.43
N ILE A 181 0.17 -7.71 30.01
CA ILE A 181 0.10 -9.18 29.94
C ILE A 181 1.30 -9.84 30.61
N GLN A 182 1.51 -9.56 31.90
CA GLN A 182 2.29 -10.49 32.76
C GLN A 182 1.40 -11.36 33.65
N ASN A 183 0.09 -11.11 33.71
CA ASN A 183 -0.81 -11.78 34.65
C ASN A 183 -2.01 -12.48 34.00
N ILE A 184 -1.98 -12.74 32.70
CA ILE A 184 -2.95 -13.64 32.06
C ILE A 184 -2.14 -14.83 31.59
N GLU A 185 -2.19 -15.90 32.38
CA GLU A 185 -1.73 -17.24 32.05
C GLU A 185 -1.99 -17.57 30.58
N GLU A 186 -1.11 -18.40 30.00
CA GLU A 186 -1.12 -19.01 28.67
C GLU A 186 -2.42 -19.78 28.35
N LYS A 187 -3.58 -19.12 28.41
CA LYS A 187 -4.77 -19.54 27.67
C LYS A 187 -4.52 -19.17 26.23
N GLN A 188 -3.77 -20.04 25.57
CA GLN A 188 -3.81 -20.35 24.15
C GLN A 188 -4.78 -19.42 23.42
N TYR A 189 -4.25 -18.33 22.85
CA TYR A 189 -5.00 -17.37 22.06
C TYR A 189 -6.03 -18.11 21.24
N LYS A 190 -7.32 -17.94 21.56
CA LYS A 190 -8.39 -18.57 20.78
C LYS A 190 -8.37 -17.89 19.41
N ARG A 191 -7.62 -18.50 18.49
CA ARG A 191 -7.52 -18.15 17.07
C ARG A 191 -8.77 -18.55 16.31
N GLU A 192 -9.51 -19.50 16.89
CA GLU A 192 -10.79 -20.01 16.39
C GLU A 192 -11.66 -18.85 15.90
N ASP A 193 -12.25 -19.03 14.72
CA ASP A 193 -13.30 -18.19 14.15
C ASP A 193 -12.85 -16.79 13.68
N CYS A 194 -11.53 -16.50 13.69
CA CYS A 194 -10.96 -15.33 13.01
C CYS A 194 -10.28 -15.77 11.69
N PHE A 195 -10.55 -15.19 10.53
CA PHE A 195 -11.51 -14.13 10.20
C PHE A 195 -12.70 -14.75 9.43
N ASN A 196 -13.94 -14.44 9.81
CA ASN A 196 -15.12 -15.08 9.22
C ASN A 196 -15.87 -14.15 8.23
N ALA A 197 -15.23 -13.86 7.09
CA ALA A 197 -15.79 -13.12 5.95
C ALA A 197 -14.90 -13.20 4.70
N HIS A 198 -15.38 -12.66 3.57
CA HIS A 198 -14.59 -12.42 2.35
C HIS A 198 -13.41 -11.47 2.61
N ASN A 199 -12.38 -11.58 1.78
CA ASN A 199 -11.19 -10.76 1.89
C ASN A 199 -11.49 -9.24 1.85
N THR A 200 -10.60 -8.46 2.43
CA THR A 200 -10.76 -6.99 2.58
C THR A 200 -10.09 -6.19 1.46
N LEU A 201 -9.64 -6.82 0.38
CA LEU A 201 -8.90 -6.18 -0.71
C LEU A 201 -9.79 -5.39 -1.68
N LEU A 202 -11.11 -5.49 -1.54
CA LEU A 202 -12.09 -4.73 -2.33
C LEU A 202 -11.81 -3.22 -2.25
N PHE A 203 -11.68 -2.58 -3.42
CA PHE A 203 -11.46 -1.14 -3.57
C PHE A 203 -12.29 -0.58 -4.73
N PRO A 204 -12.96 0.58 -4.56
CA PRO A 204 -13.01 1.40 -3.35
C PRO A 204 -13.86 0.75 -2.24
N SER A 205 -13.47 0.94 -0.97
CA SER A 205 -14.27 0.51 0.17
C SER A 205 -14.12 1.45 1.35
N LYS A 206 -14.96 1.28 2.39
CA LYS A 206 -14.90 2.11 3.60
C LYS A 206 -13.64 1.86 4.44
N LEU A 207 -12.88 0.80 4.14
CA LEU A 207 -11.64 0.41 4.83
C LEU A 207 -10.41 1.16 4.29
N TRP A 208 -10.47 1.64 3.06
CA TRP A 208 -9.34 2.25 2.36
C TRP A 208 -9.65 3.73 2.11
N LEU A 209 -9.01 4.62 2.87
CA LEU A 209 -9.14 6.08 2.73
C LEU A 209 -7.77 6.71 2.48
N ASP A 210 -7.75 7.88 1.83
CA ASP A 210 -6.55 8.69 1.71
C ASP A 210 -6.05 9.12 3.09
N LEU A 211 -4.77 8.90 3.36
CA LEU A 211 -4.17 9.08 4.68
C LEU A 211 -3.55 10.47 4.88
N ASP A 212 -3.94 11.44 4.04
CA ASP A 212 -3.40 12.80 4.02
C ASP A 212 -3.86 13.67 5.21
N THR A 213 -4.91 13.23 5.92
CA THR A 213 -5.46 13.97 7.06
C THR A 213 -5.51 13.10 8.31
N THR A 214 -5.25 13.71 9.47
CA THR A 214 -5.34 13.03 10.77
C THR A 214 -6.71 12.41 11.01
N ARG A 215 -7.79 13.05 10.53
CA ARG A 215 -9.15 12.52 10.65
C ARG A 215 -9.30 11.21 9.89
N ASN A 216 -8.85 11.16 8.64
CA ASN A 216 -8.92 9.93 7.85
C ASN A 216 -8.08 8.82 8.47
N VAL A 217 -6.88 9.14 8.98
CA VAL A 217 -6.03 8.16 9.68
C VAL A 217 -6.75 7.53 10.87
N LEU A 218 -7.40 8.34 11.73
CA LEU A 218 -8.17 7.85 12.87
C LEU A 218 -9.40 7.05 12.44
N ASP A 219 -10.12 7.53 11.43
CA ASP A 219 -11.31 6.87 10.89
C ASP A 219 -10.97 5.50 10.28
N VAL A 220 -9.89 5.40 9.51
CA VAL A 220 -9.38 4.13 8.97
C VAL A 220 -9.06 3.18 10.11
N ALA A 221 -8.23 3.59 11.07
CA ALA A 221 -7.83 2.72 12.17
C ALA A 221 -9.03 2.21 12.99
N TYR A 222 -10.02 3.07 13.24
CA TYR A 222 -11.26 2.72 13.93
C TYR A 222 -12.10 1.70 13.14
N ARG A 223 -12.30 1.95 11.83
CA ARG A 223 -13.10 1.07 10.95
C ARG A 223 -12.47 -0.31 10.81
N TRP A 224 -11.15 -0.38 10.67
CA TRP A 224 -10.42 -1.65 10.64
C TRP A 224 -10.61 -2.43 11.94
N LYS A 225 -10.39 -1.81 13.10
CA LYS A 225 -10.59 -2.47 14.39
C LYS A 225 -12.00 -3.00 14.57
N ILE A 226 -13.03 -2.21 14.24
CA ILE A 226 -14.42 -2.68 14.32
C ILE A 226 -14.67 -3.83 13.35
N THR A 227 -14.16 -3.74 12.12
CA THR A 227 -14.34 -4.80 11.12
C THR A 227 -13.73 -6.10 11.60
N LEU A 228 -12.49 -6.06 12.08
CA LEU A 228 -11.81 -7.24 12.62
C LEU A 228 -12.54 -7.80 13.86
N ASP A 229 -12.99 -6.94 14.78
CA ASP A 229 -13.71 -7.35 15.99
C ASP A 229 -15.03 -8.05 15.65
N LYS A 230 -15.83 -7.45 14.75
CA LYS A 230 -17.12 -8.01 14.31
C LYS A 230 -16.99 -9.27 13.46
N ARG A 231 -15.79 -9.58 12.97
CA ARG A 231 -15.50 -10.78 12.16
C ARG A 231 -14.74 -11.86 12.91
N GLY A 232 -14.81 -11.84 14.25
CA GLY A 232 -14.30 -12.91 15.12
C GLY A 232 -12.90 -12.67 15.69
N CYS A 233 -12.20 -11.62 15.30
CA CYS A 233 -10.81 -11.38 15.68
C CYS A 233 -10.62 -10.61 17.00
N SER A 234 -11.65 -10.55 17.85
CA SER A 234 -11.63 -9.79 19.11
C SER A 234 -10.50 -10.21 20.06
N SER A 235 -10.20 -11.52 20.13
CA SER A 235 -9.09 -12.09 20.91
C SER A 235 -7.74 -11.59 20.43
N LEU A 236 -7.53 -11.59 19.11
CA LEU A 236 -6.32 -11.09 18.46
C LEU A 236 -6.17 -9.57 18.61
N ILE A 237 -7.25 -8.80 18.55
CA ILE A 237 -7.17 -7.35 18.79
C ILE A 237 -6.74 -7.04 20.22
N ARG A 238 -7.26 -7.80 21.20
CA ARG A 238 -6.89 -7.65 22.62
C ARG A 238 -5.46 -8.09 22.92
N ALA A 239 -4.87 -8.93 22.08
CA ALA A 239 -3.45 -9.31 22.11
C ALA A 239 -2.49 -8.13 21.90
N GLY A 240 -3.00 -7.01 21.39
CA GLY A 240 -2.18 -5.86 21.01
C GLY A 240 -1.63 -6.00 19.59
N THR A 241 -0.50 -5.33 19.35
CA THR A 241 0.05 -5.10 18.00
C THR A 241 0.24 -6.38 17.17
N GLU A 242 0.75 -7.46 17.76
CA GLU A 242 0.99 -8.72 17.03
C GLU A 242 -0.31 -9.40 16.59
N GLY A 243 -1.31 -9.47 17.46
CA GLY A 243 -2.59 -10.05 17.09
C GLY A 243 -3.37 -9.17 16.11
N VAL A 244 -3.28 -7.84 16.22
CA VAL A 244 -3.85 -6.93 15.20
C VAL A 244 -3.22 -7.17 13.83
N LEU A 245 -1.89 -7.35 13.76
CA LEU A 245 -1.20 -7.69 12.50
C LEU A 245 -1.69 -9.03 11.93
N GLN A 246 -1.75 -10.07 12.77
CA GLN A 246 -2.26 -11.38 12.38
C GLN A 246 -3.70 -11.30 11.86
N ALA A 247 -4.60 -10.65 12.60
CA ALA A 247 -6.00 -10.47 12.20
C ALA A 247 -6.11 -9.70 10.86
N THR A 248 -5.26 -8.70 10.67
CA THR A 248 -5.22 -7.93 9.42
C THR A 248 -4.81 -8.81 8.25
N ILE A 249 -3.74 -9.60 8.38
CA ILE A 249 -3.28 -10.51 7.31
C ILE A 249 -4.33 -11.57 6.98
N LEU A 250 -4.98 -12.13 8.00
CA LEU A 250 -6.08 -13.08 7.79
C LEU A 250 -7.21 -12.42 6.99
N SER A 251 -7.61 -11.20 7.37
CA SER A 251 -8.65 -10.47 6.66
C SER A 251 -8.28 -10.04 5.24
N LEU A 252 -6.99 -9.85 4.93
CA LEU A 252 -6.54 -9.47 3.58
C LEU A 252 -6.61 -10.65 2.61
N GLY A 253 -6.38 -11.87 3.10
CA GLY A 253 -6.51 -13.08 2.28
C GLY A 253 -7.88 -13.75 2.36
N GLY A 254 -8.75 -13.38 3.29
CA GLY A 254 -9.91 -14.23 3.59
C GLY A 254 -9.47 -15.56 4.23
N PHE A 255 -8.38 -15.53 4.99
CA PHE A 255 -7.96 -16.71 5.76
C PHE A 255 -8.81 -16.85 7.01
N LYS A 256 -9.10 -18.10 7.35
CA LYS A 256 -9.90 -18.45 8.52
C LYS A 256 -9.24 -19.57 9.30
N PHE A 257 -9.07 -19.36 10.60
CA PHE A 257 -8.73 -20.44 11.51
C PHE A 257 -10.00 -21.13 11.99
N THR A 258 -10.10 -22.41 11.71
CA THR A 258 -11.01 -23.30 12.42
C THR A 258 -10.30 -23.84 13.67
N LYS A 259 -10.93 -24.78 14.36
CA LYS A 259 -10.31 -25.45 15.51
C LYS A 259 -9.10 -26.29 15.12
N GLU A 260 -9.13 -26.87 13.92
CA GLU A 260 -8.21 -27.93 13.50
C GLU A 260 -7.31 -27.51 12.34
N HIS A 261 -7.67 -26.49 11.57
CA HIS A 261 -6.91 -26.12 10.38
C HIS A 261 -7.06 -24.63 10.00
N LEU A 262 -6.16 -24.18 9.12
CA LEU A 262 -6.20 -22.90 8.45
C LEU A 262 -6.81 -23.08 7.06
N GLU A 263 -7.79 -22.26 6.72
CA GLU A 263 -8.44 -22.20 5.41
C GLU A 263 -8.01 -20.91 4.69
N PHE A 264 -7.75 -20.97 3.38
CA PHE A 264 -7.67 -19.80 2.50
C PHE A 264 -8.95 -19.74 1.66
N ASP A 265 -9.89 -18.90 2.08
CA ASP A 265 -11.23 -18.81 1.47
C ASP A 265 -11.32 -17.59 0.55
N VAL A 266 -10.93 -17.80 -0.71
CA VAL A 266 -11.01 -16.78 -1.76
C VAL A 266 -11.50 -17.42 -3.05
N ASP A 267 -12.34 -16.68 -3.78
CA ASP A 267 -12.80 -17.10 -5.10
C ASP A 267 -11.62 -17.08 -6.07
N PRO A 268 -11.31 -18.19 -6.79
CA PRO A 268 -10.25 -18.23 -7.78
C PRO A 268 -10.30 -17.10 -8.82
N SER A 269 -11.48 -16.58 -9.15
CA SER A 269 -11.66 -15.46 -10.09
C SER A 269 -11.05 -14.13 -9.61
N GLU A 270 -10.80 -13.98 -8.31
CA GLU A 270 -10.17 -12.80 -7.71
C GLU A 270 -8.64 -12.85 -7.72
N LEU A 271 -8.03 -13.96 -8.13
CA LEU A 271 -6.58 -14.19 -8.11
C LEU A 271 -5.85 -13.64 -9.35
N HIS A 272 -6.21 -12.45 -9.81
CA HIS A 272 -5.64 -11.82 -11.01
C HIS A 272 -4.25 -11.18 -10.79
N ARG A 273 -3.67 -11.30 -9.59
CA ARG A 273 -2.41 -10.67 -9.16
C ARG A 273 -1.62 -11.61 -8.25
N ASP A 274 -0.32 -11.35 -8.17
CA ASP A 274 0.56 -12.10 -7.29
C ASP A 274 0.39 -11.62 -5.86
N TYR A 275 0.09 -12.55 -4.96
CA TYR A 275 -0.07 -12.32 -3.53
C TYR A 275 1.01 -13.05 -2.75
N PHE A 276 1.48 -12.46 -1.67
CA PHE A 276 2.41 -13.11 -0.78
C PHE A 276 2.10 -12.76 0.68
N PHE A 277 1.64 -13.79 1.39
CA PHE A 277 1.34 -13.78 2.81
C PHE A 277 2.52 -14.39 3.55
N ARG A 278 3.17 -13.58 4.40
CA ARG A 278 4.34 -13.95 5.17
C ARG A 278 3.99 -14.16 6.62
N GLY A 279 4.50 -15.25 7.18
CA GLY A 279 4.58 -15.40 8.63
C GLY A 279 3.22 -15.53 9.33
N ILE A 280 2.23 -16.17 8.69
CA ILE A 280 0.94 -16.47 9.32
C ILE A 280 1.21 -17.39 10.51
N VAL A 281 0.92 -16.93 11.72
CA VAL A 281 1.23 -17.66 12.96
C VAL A 281 0.24 -18.80 13.14
N TYR A 282 0.68 -20.05 12.92
CA TYR A 282 -0.14 -21.24 13.13
C TYR A 282 0.01 -21.83 14.53
N ASN A 283 1.16 -21.71 15.19
CA ASN A 283 1.39 -21.98 16.62
C ASN A 283 2.59 -21.16 17.11
N SER A 284 2.99 -21.31 18.38
CA SER A 284 4.13 -20.59 18.98
C SER A 284 5.40 -20.68 18.13
N ASP A 285 5.63 -21.82 17.50
CA ASP A 285 6.90 -22.19 16.87
C ASP A 285 6.83 -22.26 15.35
N THR A 286 5.61 -22.28 14.78
CA THR A 286 5.38 -22.49 13.35
C THR A 286 4.65 -21.32 12.72
N ARG A 287 5.24 -20.85 11.63
CA ARG A 287 4.65 -19.84 10.74
C ARG A 287 4.50 -20.41 9.35
N ILE A 288 3.37 -20.11 8.70
CA ILE A 288 3.04 -20.51 7.34
C ILE A 288 3.23 -19.32 6.42
N ASN A 289 3.82 -19.57 5.26
CA ASN A 289 3.88 -18.62 4.16
C ASN A 289 3.06 -19.16 3.00
N VAL A 290 2.29 -18.28 2.36
CA VAL A 290 1.46 -18.61 1.20
C VAL A 290 1.76 -17.60 0.10
N TRP A 291 2.03 -18.10 -1.11
CA TRP A 291 2.15 -17.30 -2.32
C TRP A 291 1.04 -17.68 -3.30
N VAL A 292 0.53 -16.68 -4.00
CA VAL A 292 -0.26 -16.85 -5.21
C VAL A 292 0.56 -16.19 -6.31
N GLU A 293 0.88 -16.93 -7.36
CA GLU A 293 1.57 -16.39 -8.54
C GLU A 293 0.73 -16.65 -9.78
N VAL A 294 0.53 -15.63 -10.61
CA VAL A 294 -0.21 -15.76 -11.87
C VAL A 294 0.77 -16.12 -12.98
N GLY A 295 0.62 -17.35 -13.48
CA GLY A 295 1.44 -17.91 -14.55
C GLY A 295 1.35 -17.16 -15.88
N ILE A 296 2.20 -17.55 -16.82
CA ILE A 296 2.25 -17.00 -18.18
C ILE A 296 0.97 -17.35 -18.96
N ASP A 297 0.35 -18.47 -18.60
CA ASP A 297 -0.95 -18.93 -19.09
C ASP A 297 -2.15 -18.22 -18.43
N ASN A 298 -1.90 -17.21 -17.60
CA ASN A 298 -2.88 -16.49 -16.79
C ASN A 298 -3.61 -17.36 -15.76
N LYS A 299 -3.07 -18.54 -15.41
CA LYS A 299 -3.61 -19.35 -14.33
C LYS A 299 -2.92 -19.02 -13.01
N PRO A 300 -3.67 -18.91 -11.90
CA PRO A 300 -3.07 -18.76 -10.58
C PRO A 300 -2.53 -20.10 -10.06
N VAL A 301 -1.37 -20.07 -9.42
CA VAL A 301 -0.76 -21.22 -8.76
C VAL A 301 -0.48 -20.88 -7.29
N LEU A 302 -0.79 -21.81 -6.39
CA LEU A 302 -0.50 -21.66 -4.97
C LEU A 302 0.87 -22.24 -4.65
N TYR A 303 1.62 -21.54 -3.82
CA TYR A 303 2.78 -22.09 -3.14
C TYR A 303 2.62 -21.96 -1.64
N VAL A 304 3.05 -22.99 -0.90
CA VAL A 304 2.96 -23.01 0.56
C VAL A 304 4.27 -23.53 1.15
N ALA A 305 4.72 -22.91 2.23
CA ALA A 305 5.90 -23.34 2.97
C ALA A 305 5.76 -23.02 4.47
N THR A 306 6.56 -23.69 5.29
CA THR A 306 6.65 -23.46 6.73
C THR A 306 8.04 -22.96 7.12
N ASN A 307 8.12 -22.04 8.09
CA ASN A 307 9.42 -21.53 8.58
C ASN A 307 10.02 -22.40 9.71
N GLY A 308 9.63 -23.68 9.81
CA GLY A 308 10.04 -24.56 10.90
C GLY A 308 11.54 -24.90 10.88
N THR A 309 12.16 -25.01 12.05
CA THR A 309 13.53 -25.54 12.20
C THR A 309 13.52 -27.09 12.13
N PRO A 310 14.41 -27.72 11.35
CA PRO A 310 14.32 -29.16 11.00
C PRO A 310 14.36 -30.15 12.17
N ALA A 311 14.77 -29.74 13.36
CA ALA A 311 15.18 -30.65 14.43
C ALA A 311 14.05 -31.09 15.38
N ASN A 312 12.88 -30.43 15.39
CA ASN A 312 11.77 -30.82 16.29
C ASN A 312 10.38 -30.29 15.90
N THR A 313 10.13 -30.04 14.61
CA THR A 313 8.85 -29.48 14.16
C THR A 313 7.85 -30.58 13.85
N LYS A 314 6.67 -30.49 14.48
CA LYS A 314 5.48 -31.24 14.10
C LYS A 314 5.25 -31.06 12.59
N LYS A 315 4.96 -32.16 11.89
CA LYS A 315 4.73 -32.15 10.44
C LYS A 315 3.45 -31.41 10.12
N PHE A 316 3.48 -30.67 9.01
CA PHE A 316 2.32 -29.96 8.49
C PHE A 316 1.93 -30.54 7.14
N TYR A 317 0.64 -30.53 6.85
CA TYR A 317 0.06 -31.05 5.64
C TYR A 317 -0.84 -30.02 5.01
N ALA A 318 -0.92 -30.03 3.68
CA ALA A 318 -1.81 -29.18 2.93
C ALA A 318 -2.54 -29.94 1.83
N CYS A 319 -3.74 -29.48 1.50
CA CYS A 319 -4.50 -29.91 0.34
C CYS A 319 -5.15 -28.71 -0.35
N ASP A 320 -5.39 -28.87 -1.65
CA ASP A 320 -6.13 -27.90 -2.45
C ASP A 320 -7.65 -28.03 -2.24
N ALA A 321 -8.43 -27.31 -3.06
CA ALA A 321 -9.88 -27.25 -2.88
C ALA A 321 -10.53 -28.64 -2.82
N ALA A 322 -11.45 -28.81 -1.86
CA ALA A 322 -12.14 -30.06 -1.53
C ALA A 322 -11.27 -31.24 -1.03
N CYS A 323 -9.94 -31.11 -1.01
CA CYS A 323 -9.02 -32.12 -0.47
C CYS A 323 -9.25 -33.55 -1.00
N LEU A 324 -9.57 -33.68 -2.29
CA LEU A 324 -9.82 -34.98 -2.92
C LEU A 324 -8.52 -35.77 -3.15
N ASP A 325 -7.42 -35.06 -3.37
CA ASP A 325 -6.09 -35.64 -3.56
C ASP A 325 -5.39 -35.91 -2.22
N GLU A 326 -4.35 -36.74 -2.23
CA GLU A 326 -3.58 -37.01 -1.02
C GLU A 326 -2.93 -35.73 -0.45
N PRO A 327 -3.01 -35.48 0.87
CA PRO A 327 -2.39 -34.32 1.50
C PRO A 327 -0.87 -34.30 1.30
N VAL A 328 -0.34 -33.13 0.97
CA VAL A 328 1.09 -32.93 0.73
C VAL A 328 1.77 -32.45 2.00
N GLU A 329 2.87 -33.11 2.40
CA GLU A 329 3.69 -32.69 3.53
C GLU A 329 4.43 -31.37 3.22
N LEU A 330 4.20 -30.34 4.03
CA LEU A 330 4.85 -29.04 3.92
C LEU A 330 6.27 -29.07 4.47
N LYS A 331 7.18 -28.36 3.80
CA LYS A 331 8.59 -28.22 4.18
C LYS A 331 8.96 -26.74 4.25
N THR A 332 10.24 -26.46 4.48
CA THR A 332 10.81 -25.12 4.36
C THR A 332 10.83 -24.63 2.91
N ASP A 333 11.00 -25.56 1.97
CA ASP A 333 10.89 -25.28 0.54
C ASP A 333 9.43 -25.13 0.11
N ARG A 334 9.21 -24.33 -0.95
CA ARG A 334 7.89 -24.06 -1.49
C ARG A 334 7.31 -25.32 -2.14
N VAL A 335 6.14 -25.74 -1.66
CA VAL A 335 5.31 -26.78 -2.27
C VAL A 335 4.28 -26.11 -3.16
N SER A 336 4.17 -26.54 -4.41
CA SER A 336 3.17 -26.04 -5.36
C SER A 336 1.87 -26.85 -5.27
N LEU A 337 0.73 -26.15 -5.29
CA LEU A 337 -0.61 -26.72 -5.34
C LEU A 337 -1.41 -26.01 -6.45
N PRO A 338 -2.19 -26.76 -7.26
CA PRO A 338 -3.04 -26.14 -8.26
C PRO A 338 -4.19 -25.39 -7.58
N VAL A 339 -4.59 -24.25 -8.15
CA VAL A 339 -5.84 -23.60 -7.73
C VAL A 339 -7.00 -24.32 -8.42
N LYS A 340 -7.96 -24.78 -7.64
CA LYS A 340 -9.17 -25.46 -8.12
C LYS A 340 -10.41 -24.63 -7.82
N LEU A 341 -11.40 -24.72 -8.69
CA LEU A 341 -12.73 -24.17 -8.56
C LEU A 341 -13.72 -25.29 -8.26
N THR A 342 -14.60 -25.08 -7.28
CA THR A 342 -15.56 -26.07 -6.79
C THR A 342 -17.00 -25.55 -6.88
N ASP A 343 -17.97 -26.46 -7.05
CA ASP A 343 -19.41 -26.16 -6.93
C ASP A 343 -20.07 -27.03 -5.84
N PRO A 344 -20.54 -26.46 -4.70
CA PRO A 344 -20.42 -25.04 -4.31
C PRO A 344 -18.96 -24.64 -3.99
N LEU A 345 -18.71 -23.33 -3.93
CA LEU A 345 -17.38 -22.79 -3.59
C LEU A 345 -16.92 -23.27 -2.21
N THR A 346 -15.66 -23.69 -2.15
CA THR A 346 -14.93 -24.08 -0.95
C THR A 346 -13.60 -23.35 -0.88
N PRO A 347 -12.97 -23.23 0.31
CA PRO A 347 -11.60 -22.76 0.42
C PRO A 347 -10.65 -23.46 -0.57
N ILE A 348 -9.68 -22.70 -1.08
CA ILE A 348 -8.73 -23.15 -2.12
C ILE A 348 -7.48 -23.82 -1.53
N LEU A 349 -7.26 -23.66 -0.22
CA LEU A 349 -6.14 -24.24 0.51
C LEU A 349 -6.57 -24.54 1.95
N TYR A 350 -6.18 -25.73 2.42
CA TYR A 350 -6.30 -26.16 3.81
C TYR A 350 -4.91 -26.51 4.34
N VAL A 351 -4.58 -26.08 5.55
CA VAL A 351 -3.31 -26.40 6.21
C VAL A 351 -3.54 -26.83 7.65
N THR A 352 -2.97 -27.97 8.05
CA THR A 352 -3.03 -28.47 9.43
C THR A 352 -1.78 -29.26 9.82
N ASP A 353 -1.63 -29.51 11.11
CA ASP A 353 -0.63 -30.40 11.68
C ASP A 353 -1.17 -31.81 12.03
N ASP A 354 -2.45 -32.08 11.71
CA ASP A 354 -3.12 -33.36 11.91
C ASP A 354 -3.40 -34.06 10.56
N LEU A 355 -2.65 -35.12 10.28
CA LEU A 355 -2.77 -35.90 9.05
C LEU A 355 -4.12 -36.60 8.92
N ASN A 356 -4.67 -37.13 10.02
CA ASN A 356 -5.93 -37.86 9.97
C ASN A 356 -7.08 -36.89 9.68
N HIS A 357 -7.08 -35.74 10.37
CA HIS A 357 -8.07 -34.68 10.17
C HIS A 357 -8.15 -34.23 8.70
N ILE A 358 -6.99 -33.90 8.08
CA ILE A 358 -6.98 -33.43 6.69
C ILE A 358 -7.38 -34.52 5.68
N GLN A 359 -7.10 -35.79 5.98
CA GLN A 359 -7.55 -36.91 5.16
C GLN A 359 -9.05 -37.16 5.26
N GLU A 360 -9.66 -36.86 6.42
CA GLU A 360 -11.10 -36.97 6.65
C GLU A 360 -11.90 -35.84 5.99
N LEU A 361 -11.28 -34.68 5.71
CA LEU A 361 -11.95 -33.54 5.06
C LEU A 361 -12.61 -33.90 3.73
N LYS A 362 -12.04 -34.82 2.95
CA LYS A 362 -12.64 -35.30 1.69
C LYS A 362 -14.02 -35.96 1.87
N HIS A 363 -14.32 -36.44 3.07
CA HIS A 363 -15.61 -37.05 3.40
C HIS A 363 -16.59 -36.03 3.99
N ALA A 364 -16.09 -34.93 4.57
CA ALA A 364 -16.89 -33.87 5.16
C ALA A 364 -17.24 -32.75 4.15
N ILE A 365 -16.39 -32.51 3.16
CA ILE A 365 -16.60 -31.49 2.13
C ILE A 365 -17.41 -32.11 0.98
N HIS A 366 -18.62 -31.62 0.80
CA HIS A 366 -19.52 -32.09 -0.26
C HIS A 366 -19.52 -31.12 -1.43
N VAL A 367 -18.96 -31.57 -2.55
CA VAL A 367 -18.86 -30.83 -3.81
C VAL A 367 -19.44 -31.67 -4.93
N LYS A 368 -20.08 -31.03 -5.90
CA LYS A 368 -20.61 -31.67 -7.11
C LYS A 368 -19.54 -31.79 -8.18
N GLU A 369 -18.75 -30.73 -8.33
CA GLU A 369 -17.73 -30.60 -9.36
C GLU A 369 -16.49 -29.94 -8.77
N VAL A 370 -15.33 -30.42 -9.22
CA VAL A 370 -14.01 -29.87 -8.91
C VAL A 370 -13.22 -29.82 -10.21
N VAL A 371 -12.85 -28.62 -10.63
CA VAL A 371 -12.04 -28.40 -11.83
C VAL A 371 -10.86 -27.50 -11.51
N GLU A 372 -9.77 -27.62 -12.25
CA GLU A 372 -8.69 -26.64 -12.16
C GLU A 372 -9.22 -25.26 -12.56
N ALA A 373 -8.81 -24.21 -11.84
CA ALA A 373 -9.29 -22.87 -12.10
C ALA A 373 -8.97 -22.44 -13.54
N PRO A 374 -9.95 -21.88 -14.28
CA PRO A 374 -9.72 -21.44 -15.64
C PRO A 374 -8.72 -20.27 -15.66
N PRO A 375 -7.97 -20.10 -16.77
CA PRO A 375 -7.10 -18.96 -16.93
C PRO A 375 -7.90 -17.65 -16.90
N HIS A 376 -7.35 -16.63 -16.25
CA HIS A 376 -7.96 -15.30 -16.26
C HIS A 376 -7.98 -14.71 -17.67
N GLU A 377 -9.00 -13.91 -17.95
CA GLU A 377 -9.13 -13.23 -19.23
C GLU A 377 -7.91 -12.32 -19.48
N HIS A 378 -7.29 -12.47 -20.65
CA HIS A 378 -6.05 -11.75 -20.98
C HIS A 378 -6.16 -10.23 -20.79
N HIS A 379 -7.32 -9.66 -21.08
CA HIS A 379 -7.52 -8.22 -20.98
C HIS A 379 -7.58 -7.72 -19.52
N VAL A 380 -7.98 -8.57 -18.57
CA VAL A 380 -7.95 -8.26 -17.12
C VAL A 380 -6.50 -8.22 -16.65
N ILE A 381 -5.73 -9.26 -16.95
CA ILE A 381 -4.29 -9.33 -16.63
C ILE A 381 -3.52 -8.17 -17.28
N ALA A 382 -3.81 -7.88 -18.55
CA ALA A 382 -3.23 -6.75 -19.27
C ALA A 382 -3.56 -5.40 -18.59
N MET A 383 -4.78 -5.23 -18.10
CA MET A 383 -5.19 -4.03 -17.38
C MET A 383 -4.37 -3.84 -16.10
N HIS A 384 -4.14 -4.90 -15.32
CA HIS A 384 -3.31 -4.82 -14.11
C HIS A 384 -1.83 -4.57 -14.43
N LYS A 385 -1.26 -5.25 -15.42
CA LYS A 385 0.17 -5.13 -15.77
C LYS A 385 0.52 -3.82 -16.52
N HIS A 386 -0.36 -3.37 -17.40
CA HIS A 386 -0.07 -2.28 -18.35
C HIS A 386 -0.97 -1.05 -18.20
N GLY A 387 -2.10 -1.15 -17.49
CA GLY A 387 -3.04 -0.05 -17.29
C GLY A 387 -4.05 0.11 -18.43
N HIS A 388 -3.99 -0.75 -19.45
CA HIS A 388 -4.95 -0.77 -20.56
C HIS A 388 -5.17 -2.19 -21.09
N ARG A 389 -6.35 -2.41 -21.67
CA ARG A 389 -6.81 -3.73 -22.15
C ARG A 389 -5.98 -4.27 -23.34
N LEU A 390 -5.26 -3.39 -24.04
CA LEU A 390 -4.53 -3.71 -25.28
C LEU A 390 -3.16 -4.41 -25.07
N GLY A 391 -2.79 -4.75 -23.82
CA GLY A 391 -1.55 -5.51 -23.55
C GLY A 391 -0.28 -4.66 -23.47
N GLY A 392 0.90 -5.28 -23.52
CA GLY A 392 2.19 -4.63 -23.23
C GLY A 392 2.89 -3.90 -24.38
N LEU A 393 2.22 -3.71 -25.53
CA LEU A 393 2.82 -3.00 -26.66
C LEU A 393 3.03 -1.51 -26.30
N PRO A 394 4.25 -0.96 -26.45
CA PRO A 394 4.56 0.43 -26.10
C PRO A 394 3.62 1.42 -26.81
N THR A 395 3.29 2.54 -26.16
CA THR A 395 2.44 3.59 -26.74
C THR A 395 2.94 4.09 -28.11
N PHE A 396 4.26 4.14 -28.30
CA PHE A 396 4.88 4.49 -29.59
C PHE A 396 4.47 3.56 -30.73
N PHE A 397 4.29 2.26 -30.49
CA PHE A 397 3.84 1.31 -31.52
C PHE A 397 2.47 1.71 -32.07
N TRP A 398 1.54 2.08 -31.18
CA TRP A 398 0.20 2.51 -31.57
C TRP A 398 0.21 3.85 -32.31
N VAL A 399 1.06 4.79 -31.88
CA VAL A 399 1.26 6.07 -32.59
C VAL A 399 1.82 5.84 -33.99
N ALA A 400 2.82 4.96 -34.13
CA ALA A 400 3.42 4.61 -35.42
C ALA A 400 2.41 3.89 -36.34
N LEU A 401 1.59 2.99 -35.81
CA LEU A 401 0.53 2.30 -36.54
C LEU A 401 -0.52 3.29 -37.09
N ILE A 402 -0.99 4.22 -36.24
CA ILE A 402 -1.93 5.27 -36.64
C ILE A 402 -1.30 6.16 -37.73
N PHE A 403 -0.04 6.57 -37.55
CA PHE A 403 0.68 7.38 -38.54
C PHE A 403 0.77 6.68 -39.91
N LEU A 404 1.13 5.38 -39.92
CA LEU A 404 1.20 4.58 -41.14
C LEU A 404 -0.18 4.44 -41.79
N LEU A 405 -1.22 4.19 -41.00
CA LEU A 405 -2.59 4.04 -41.48
C LEU A 405 -3.08 5.36 -42.12
N VAL A 406 -2.86 6.51 -41.47
CA VAL A 406 -3.20 7.83 -42.02
C VAL A 406 -2.43 8.10 -43.31
N THR A 407 -1.11 7.85 -43.32
CA THR A 407 -0.25 8.09 -44.50
C THR A 407 -0.70 7.23 -45.69
N PHE A 408 -1.05 5.98 -45.43
CA PHE A 408 -1.60 5.07 -46.43
C PHE A 408 -2.92 5.58 -47.01
N HIS A 409 -3.86 6.03 -46.16
CA HIS A 409 -5.15 6.56 -46.63
C HIS A 409 -4.99 7.87 -47.42
N LEU A 410 -4.05 8.74 -47.03
CA LEU A 410 -3.71 9.94 -47.80
C LEU A 410 -3.12 9.60 -49.17
N PHE A 411 -2.28 8.56 -49.25
CA PHE A 411 -1.74 8.08 -50.51
C PHE A 411 -2.84 7.48 -51.41
N LEU A 412 -3.75 6.70 -50.83
CA LEU A 412 -4.89 6.11 -51.53
C LEU A 412 -5.84 7.20 -52.06
N PHE A 413 -6.13 8.20 -51.24
CA PHE A 413 -6.91 9.37 -51.65
C PHE A 413 -6.22 10.14 -52.78
N LYS A 414 -4.89 10.36 -52.69
CA LYS A 414 -4.12 11.00 -53.75
C LYS A 414 -4.18 10.20 -55.06
N LEU A 415 -4.12 8.88 -55.00
CA LEU A 415 -4.25 8.01 -56.18
C LEU A 415 -5.64 8.13 -56.81
N ILE A 416 -6.71 8.02 -56.02
CA ILE A 416 -8.08 8.15 -56.51
C ILE A 416 -8.33 9.54 -57.09
N TYR A 417 -7.90 10.60 -56.40
CA TYR A 417 -8.04 11.98 -56.88
C TYR A 417 -7.29 12.19 -58.20
N ASN A 418 -6.07 11.69 -58.31
CA ASN A 418 -5.26 11.82 -59.51
C ASN A 418 -5.82 11.01 -60.70
N GLU A 419 -6.49 9.88 -60.46
CA GLU A 419 -7.16 9.14 -61.53
C GLU A 419 -8.45 9.85 -61.99
N TYR A 420 -9.29 10.28 -61.04
CA TYR A 420 -10.58 10.90 -61.33
C TYR A 420 -10.45 12.31 -61.95
N CYS A 421 -9.51 13.13 -61.49
CA CYS A 421 -9.30 14.49 -62.01
C CYS A 421 -8.38 14.56 -63.25
N ARG A 422 -7.76 13.44 -63.66
CA ARG A 422 -6.92 13.40 -64.87
C ARG A 422 -7.72 13.07 -66.13
N ASP A 423 -8.89 12.45 -66.01
CA ASP A 423 -9.78 12.16 -67.14
C ASP A 423 -10.61 13.37 -67.59
N GLU A 424 -10.93 14.34 -66.72
CA GLU A 424 -11.60 15.60 -67.15
C GLU A 424 -10.73 16.42 -68.12
N ASN A 425 -9.41 16.40 -67.96
CA ASN A 425 -8.49 17.14 -68.83
C ASN A 425 -8.25 16.48 -70.20
N LYS A 426 -8.60 15.19 -70.37
CA LYS A 426 -8.53 14.52 -71.68
C LYS A 426 -9.78 14.71 -72.53
N LEU A 427 -10.95 14.96 -71.93
CA LEU A 427 -12.17 15.27 -72.67
C LEU A 427 -12.23 16.72 -73.18
N HIS A 428 -11.54 17.67 -72.53
CA HIS A 428 -11.56 19.07 -72.97
C HIS A 428 -10.56 19.40 -74.10
N ASN A 429 -9.46 18.64 -74.24
CA ASN A 429 -8.40 18.94 -75.22
C ASN A 429 -8.66 18.46 -76.65
N ASN A 430 -9.78 17.77 -76.92
CA ASN A 430 -10.13 17.31 -78.27
C ASN A 430 -11.13 18.21 -79.01
N TYR A 431 -11.56 19.35 -78.45
CA TYR A 431 -12.60 20.20 -79.06
C TYR A 431 -12.16 21.56 -79.60
N THR A 432 -10.88 21.95 -79.50
CA THR A 432 -10.43 23.29 -79.92
C THR A 432 -9.14 23.26 -80.76
N SER A 433 -9.01 22.30 -81.68
CA SER A 433 -8.08 22.43 -82.82
C SER A 433 -8.88 22.71 -84.08
N GLY A 434 -9.26 23.97 -84.25
CA GLY A 434 -10.04 24.40 -85.41
C GLY A 434 -10.22 25.91 -85.44
N ARG A 435 -9.42 26.54 -86.31
CA ARG A 435 -9.81 27.66 -87.18
C ARG A 435 -9.24 29.06 -86.87
N LEU A 436 -8.26 29.39 -87.72
CA LEU A 436 -8.00 30.64 -88.44
C LEU A 436 -7.20 31.79 -87.79
N ARG A 437 -6.08 32.06 -88.49
CA ARG A 437 -5.27 33.29 -88.56
C ARG A 437 -6.12 34.53 -88.83
N TYR A 438 -5.71 35.69 -88.31
CA TYR A 438 -5.30 36.85 -89.11
C TYR A 438 -4.51 37.90 -88.29
N SER A 439 -3.27 38.11 -88.73
CA SER A 439 -2.40 39.30 -88.85
C SER A 439 -2.59 40.62 -88.05
N ASN A 440 -1.41 41.21 -87.78
CA ASN A 440 -1.04 42.61 -87.53
C ASN A 440 -1.46 43.24 -86.19
N SER A 441 -0.70 44.13 -85.54
CA SER A 441 0.60 44.77 -85.75
C SER A 441 0.86 45.63 -84.49
N THR A 442 2.12 46.02 -84.27
CA THR A 442 2.60 47.28 -83.63
C THR A 442 2.57 47.47 -82.10
N TYR A 443 3.80 47.39 -81.54
CA TYR A 443 4.56 48.43 -80.82
C TYR A 443 4.38 48.74 -79.31
N GLY A 444 5.55 48.81 -78.64
CA GLY A 444 5.88 49.72 -77.52
C GLY A 444 5.86 49.07 -76.12
N ARG A 445 6.99 48.67 -75.52
CA ARG A 445 7.87 49.43 -74.58
C ARG A 445 7.09 50.15 -73.47
N CYS A 446 7.40 50.01 -72.17
CA CYS A 446 8.64 49.63 -71.49
C CYS A 446 8.46 48.41 -70.56
#